data_AF-A0A1I3L455-F1
#
_entry.id   AF-A0A1I3L455-F1
#
_cell.length_a   1.000
_cell.length_b   1.000
_cell.length_c   1.000
_cell.angle_alpha   90.00
_cell.angle_beta   90.00
_cell.angle_gamma   90.00
#
_symmetry.space_group_name_H-M   'P 1'
#
loop_
_entity.id
_entity.type
_entity.pdbx_description
1 polymer ?
#
loop_
_entity_poly.entity_id
_entity_poly.type
_entity_poly.pdbx_seq_one_letter_code
_entity_poly.pdbx_strand_id
1 'polypeptide(L)'
;MKLMKIKFLNESNHILKVFFLFVSLSIYSQNKNTFDSNLNNSLNFNLDKFKEMSKSNNAYNFMTLGYFINANNNMYLKSGDILYLYNNLEIIKPILIDSSSVNNYNKNKWKMNVSKNNQNAIVNGREHLISEGYFFRYIGEFLDIISENNIFIQYQSSICSGLINSFSKWKDKSFKQYGDYSLLFHQRLHIGANWAIVALYLNKFDSKNSKDYMTFINIFDNQLEKALQLKEENGQKFYVWSSSYPEKFCKALKNIKNYSTLIQDVSHGNHVVLYLLKSKELKNRNWTEFNFSYLINTLKIKILKPHNISDNVDGTFENNGKSTGWKISDGWYKLIYMDKSLYPIFQNSLKIHQNNIKNSFLESQFNSIYL
;
A
#
# COMPACT_ATOMS: atom_id res chain seq x y z
N MET A 1 50.43 -32.87 -38.24
CA MET A 1 50.34 -32.20 -36.93
C MET A 1 50.09 -30.71 -37.18
N LYS A 2 49.18 -30.10 -36.40
CA LYS A 2 48.30 -28.97 -36.75
C LYS A 2 48.97 -27.67 -37.25
N LEU A 3 48.40 -27.13 -38.33
CA LEU A 3 48.43 -25.72 -38.74
C LEU A 3 47.67 -24.84 -37.74
N MET A 4 48.21 -23.67 -37.41
CA MET A 4 47.47 -22.58 -36.76
C MET A 4 47.63 -21.30 -37.59
N LYS A 5 46.55 -20.95 -38.32
CA LYS A 5 46.36 -19.66 -38.99
C LYS A 5 45.82 -18.67 -37.95
N ILE A 6 46.51 -17.56 -37.72
CA ILE A 6 45.94 -16.40 -37.03
C ILE A 6 45.25 -15.53 -38.10
N LYS A 7 43.95 -15.30 -37.90
CA LYS A 7 43.06 -14.52 -38.76
C LYS A 7 42.79 -13.19 -38.05
N PHE A 8 43.23 -12.07 -38.64
CA PHE A 8 42.79 -10.73 -38.28
C PHE A 8 41.31 -10.55 -38.70
N LEU A 9 40.44 -10.10 -37.78
CA LEU A 9 39.06 -9.73 -38.10
C LEU A 9 38.54 -8.59 -37.21
N ASN A 10 38.31 -7.45 -37.88
CA ASN A 10 37.24 -6.45 -37.71
C ASN A 10 36.95 -5.80 -36.34
N GLU A 11 37.55 -4.63 -36.13
CA GLU A 11 37.20 -3.65 -35.06
C GLU A 11 35.99 -2.76 -35.37
N SER A 12 35.33 -2.91 -36.53
CA SER A 12 34.28 -1.99 -36.99
C SER A 12 32.89 -2.18 -36.36
N ASN A 13 32.69 -3.18 -35.49
CA ASN A 13 31.39 -3.45 -34.84
C ASN A 13 31.23 -2.90 -33.41
N HIS A 14 32.29 -2.32 -32.83
CA HIS A 14 32.22 -1.78 -31.46
C HIS A 14 31.79 -0.30 -31.43
N ILE A 15 32.13 0.48 -32.46
CA ILE A 15 31.82 1.92 -32.49
C ILE A 15 30.31 2.17 -32.68
N LEU A 16 29.62 1.34 -33.47
CA LEU A 16 28.17 1.48 -33.69
C LEU A 16 27.33 1.14 -32.45
N LYS A 17 27.80 0.19 -31.61
CA LYS A 17 27.12 -0.19 -30.36
C LYS A 17 27.32 0.85 -29.25
N VAL A 18 28.46 1.52 -29.21
CA VAL A 18 28.72 2.61 -28.26
C VAL A 18 27.88 3.84 -28.63
N PHE A 19 27.74 4.17 -29.91
CA PHE A 19 26.89 5.30 -30.34
C PHE A 19 25.40 5.09 -30.05
N PHE A 20 24.86 3.87 -30.19
CA PHE A 20 23.47 3.56 -29.85
C PHE A 20 23.19 3.60 -28.32
N LEU A 21 24.20 3.31 -27.49
CA LEU A 21 24.09 3.42 -26.04
C LEU A 21 24.09 4.89 -25.57
N PHE A 22 24.86 5.76 -26.20
CA PHE A 22 24.91 7.18 -25.81
C PHE A 22 23.66 7.96 -26.24
N VAL A 23 23.09 7.67 -27.41
CA VAL A 23 21.87 8.35 -27.89
C VAL A 23 20.62 7.94 -27.09
N SER A 24 20.55 6.70 -26.60
CA SER A 24 19.45 6.25 -25.74
C SER A 24 19.53 6.79 -24.31
N LEU A 25 20.74 7.02 -23.78
CA LEU A 25 20.94 7.66 -22.47
C LEU A 25 20.64 9.18 -22.50
N SER A 26 20.96 9.89 -23.59
CA SER A 26 20.69 11.33 -23.69
C SER A 26 19.20 11.66 -23.81
N ILE A 27 18.40 10.79 -24.46
CA ILE A 27 16.94 11.00 -24.58
C ILE A 27 16.22 10.66 -23.25
N TYR A 28 16.73 9.69 -22.48
CA TYR A 28 16.23 9.42 -21.13
C TYR A 28 16.62 10.51 -20.12
N SER A 29 17.83 11.08 -20.22
CA SER A 29 18.31 12.11 -19.28
C SER A 29 17.60 13.46 -19.45
N GLN A 30 17.20 13.84 -20.66
CA GLN A 30 16.52 15.12 -20.90
C GLN A 30 15.06 15.12 -20.44
N ASN A 31 14.38 13.97 -20.55
CA ASN A 31 13.05 13.77 -19.98
C ASN A 31 13.10 13.59 -18.45
N LYS A 32 14.16 13.00 -17.89
CA LYS A 32 14.31 12.85 -16.43
C LYS A 32 14.33 14.21 -15.73
N ASN A 33 15.11 15.16 -16.22
CA ASN A 33 15.26 16.48 -15.59
C ASN A 33 13.98 17.36 -15.68
N THR A 34 13.20 17.26 -16.76
CA THR A 34 11.94 18.03 -16.91
C THR A 34 10.75 17.36 -16.21
N PHE A 35 10.78 16.04 -16.04
CA PHE A 35 9.75 15.31 -15.28
C PHE A 35 10.00 15.39 -13.78
N ASP A 36 11.26 15.27 -13.32
CA ASP A 36 11.66 15.46 -11.92
C ASP A 36 11.38 16.90 -11.45
N SER A 37 11.59 17.92 -12.30
CA SER A 37 11.27 19.31 -11.95
C SER A 37 9.76 19.56 -11.82
N ASN A 38 8.93 18.94 -12.65
CA ASN A 38 7.47 19.09 -12.58
C ASN A 38 6.84 18.28 -11.44
N LEU A 39 7.42 17.12 -11.09
CA LEU A 39 6.99 16.31 -9.95
C LEU A 39 7.43 16.91 -8.61
N ASN A 40 8.67 17.40 -8.52
CA ASN A 40 9.13 18.16 -7.36
C ASN A 40 8.29 19.43 -7.19
N ASN A 41 7.89 20.10 -8.27
CA ASN A 41 6.96 21.23 -8.18
C ASN A 41 5.55 20.80 -7.73
N SER A 42 5.01 19.66 -8.18
CA SER A 42 3.66 19.21 -7.76
C SER A 42 3.60 18.66 -6.33
N LEU A 43 4.68 18.02 -5.86
CA LEU A 43 4.81 17.53 -4.47
C LEU A 43 5.18 18.68 -3.51
N ASN A 44 6.07 19.60 -3.88
CA ASN A 44 6.47 20.73 -3.03
C ASN A 44 5.36 21.78 -2.89
N PHE A 45 4.58 22.08 -3.93
CA PHE A 45 3.44 23.02 -3.84
C PHE A 45 2.30 22.51 -2.94
N ASN A 46 2.33 21.23 -2.55
CA ASN A 46 1.34 20.62 -1.65
C ASN A 46 1.87 20.29 -0.25
N LEU A 47 3.17 20.44 0.03
CA LEU A 47 3.72 20.05 1.33
C LEU A 47 3.07 20.85 2.47
N ASP A 48 2.92 22.17 2.32
CA ASP A 48 2.28 23.00 3.35
C ASP A 48 0.83 22.59 3.58
N LYS A 49 0.08 22.29 2.51
CA LYS A 49 -1.27 21.73 2.60
C LYS A 49 -1.30 20.39 3.35
N PHE A 50 -0.35 19.48 3.10
CA PHE A 50 -0.26 18.23 3.84
C PHE A 50 0.12 18.45 5.31
N LYS A 51 0.99 19.42 5.61
CA LYS A 51 1.33 19.82 6.99
C LYS A 51 0.12 20.41 7.72
N GLU A 52 -0.72 21.18 7.05
CA GLU A 52 -1.99 21.65 7.60
C GLU A 52 -2.96 20.49 7.85
N MET A 53 -3.07 19.57 6.88
CA MET A 53 -3.88 18.36 7.01
C MET A 53 -3.45 17.48 8.19
N SER A 54 -2.15 17.33 8.45
CA SER A 54 -1.63 16.54 9.58
C SER A 54 -1.94 17.18 10.94
N LYS A 55 -2.11 18.50 10.98
CA LYS A 55 -2.51 19.29 12.16
C LYS A 55 -4.02 19.48 12.28
N SER A 56 -4.79 19.04 11.29
CA SER A 56 -6.25 19.16 11.28
C SER A 56 -6.95 18.04 12.08
N ASN A 57 -8.12 18.33 12.65
CA ASN A 57 -8.95 17.33 13.33
C ASN A 57 -9.83 16.51 12.36
N ASN A 58 -9.45 16.38 11.09
CA ASN A 58 -10.24 15.67 10.07
C ASN A 58 -9.67 14.27 9.75
N ALA A 59 -10.36 13.21 10.17
CA ALA A 59 -9.94 11.82 9.93
C ALA A 59 -9.85 11.45 8.44
N TYR A 60 -10.52 12.16 7.54
CA TYR A 60 -10.40 11.93 6.08
C TYR A 60 -9.02 12.24 5.55
N ASN A 61 -8.33 13.19 6.19
CA ASN A 61 -7.00 13.58 5.76
C ASN A 61 -6.00 12.43 5.93
N PHE A 62 -6.23 11.48 6.85
CA PHE A 62 -5.31 10.36 7.04
C PHE A 62 -5.22 9.40 5.85
N MET A 63 -6.29 9.24 5.07
CA MET A 63 -6.21 8.46 3.84
C MET A 63 -5.28 9.16 2.83
N THR A 64 -5.49 10.45 2.63
CA THR A 64 -4.67 11.30 1.75
C THR A 64 -3.21 11.38 2.22
N LEU A 65 -2.98 11.59 3.52
CA LEU A 65 -1.64 11.62 4.11
C LEU A 65 -0.95 10.26 4.02
N GLY A 66 -1.69 9.15 4.14
CA GLY A 66 -1.14 7.82 3.95
C GLY A 66 -0.59 7.63 2.54
N TYR A 67 -1.34 8.07 1.53
CA TYR A 67 -0.88 8.02 0.14
C TYR A 67 0.32 8.92 -0.12
N PHE A 68 0.36 10.11 0.49
CA PHE A 68 1.54 10.99 0.44
C PHE A 68 2.77 10.32 1.06
N ILE A 69 2.62 9.72 2.26
CA ILE A 69 3.72 9.00 2.93
C ILE A 69 4.23 7.85 2.07
N ASN A 70 3.34 7.03 1.50
CA ASN A 70 3.74 5.93 0.63
C ASN A 70 4.49 6.43 -0.61
N ALA A 71 4.00 7.51 -1.24
CA ALA A 71 4.64 8.06 -2.42
C ALA A 71 6.09 8.50 -2.11
N ASN A 72 6.29 9.22 -1.00
CA ASN A 72 7.62 9.60 -0.56
C ASN A 72 8.49 8.41 -0.14
N ASN A 73 7.93 7.37 0.49
CA ASN A 73 8.66 6.13 0.78
C ASN A 73 9.20 5.50 -0.49
N ASN A 74 8.36 5.35 -1.53
CA ASN A 74 8.78 4.79 -2.82
C ASN A 74 9.81 5.68 -3.52
N MET A 75 9.61 7.01 -3.52
CA MET A 75 10.56 7.95 -4.11
C MET A 75 11.93 7.87 -3.42
N TYR A 76 11.98 7.79 -2.09
CA TYR A 76 13.24 7.59 -1.36
C TYR A 76 13.90 6.25 -1.74
N LEU A 77 13.15 5.15 -1.68
CA LEU A 77 13.69 3.81 -1.98
C LEU A 77 14.34 3.73 -3.36
N LYS A 78 13.90 4.57 -4.29
CA LYS A 78 14.46 4.64 -5.63
C LYS A 78 15.59 5.64 -5.82
N SER A 79 15.43 6.86 -5.30
CA SER A 79 16.35 7.96 -5.54
C SER A 79 17.47 8.06 -4.51
N GLY A 80 17.26 7.52 -3.30
CA GLY A 80 18.08 7.77 -2.13
C GLY A 80 17.95 9.20 -1.57
N ASP A 81 17.07 10.04 -2.11
CA ASP A 81 16.93 11.42 -1.67
C ASP A 81 16.18 11.50 -0.33
N ILE A 82 16.95 11.81 0.72
CA ILE A 82 16.45 11.91 2.10
C ILE A 82 15.38 12.99 2.28
N LEU A 83 15.25 13.95 1.35
CA LEU A 83 14.21 14.98 1.42
C LEU A 83 12.80 14.38 1.45
N TYR A 84 12.56 13.28 0.73
CA TYR A 84 11.27 12.58 0.77
C TYR A 84 10.95 12.04 2.17
N LEU A 85 11.97 11.55 2.89
CA LEU A 85 11.81 11.08 4.27
C LEU A 85 11.62 12.24 5.25
N TYR A 86 12.31 13.38 5.05
CA TYR A 86 12.07 14.60 5.81
C TYR A 86 10.62 15.08 5.66
N ASN A 87 10.08 15.07 4.45
CA ASN A 87 8.69 15.42 4.17
C ASN A 87 7.73 14.50 4.94
N ASN A 88 7.99 13.20 4.97
CA ASN A 88 7.20 12.25 5.77
C ASN A 88 7.28 12.53 7.26
N LEU A 89 8.48 12.83 7.79
CA LEU A 89 8.67 13.13 9.20
C LEU A 89 7.87 14.37 9.63
N GLU A 90 7.81 15.41 8.81
CA GLU A 90 7.01 16.62 9.07
C GLU A 90 5.49 16.34 9.15
N ILE A 91 5.02 15.31 8.45
CA ILE A 91 3.62 14.86 8.53
C ILE A 91 3.38 13.98 9.76
N ILE A 92 4.31 13.09 10.08
CA ILE A 92 4.16 12.10 11.16
C ILE A 92 4.30 12.74 12.53
N LYS A 93 5.22 13.71 12.71
CA LYS A 93 5.52 14.33 14.01
C LYS A 93 4.28 14.88 14.72
N PRO A 94 3.44 15.73 14.09
CA PRO A 94 2.25 16.28 14.77
C PRO A 94 1.19 15.24 15.14
N ILE A 95 1.23 14.05 14.54
CA ILE A 95 0.23 12.99 14.73
C ILE A 95 0.67 12.01 15.83
N LEU A 96 1.91 11.53 15.77
CA LEU A 96 2.39 10.44 16.62
C LEU A 96 3.42 10.85 17.68
N ILE A 97 4.13 11.97 17.49
CA ILE A 97 5.32 12.31 18.30
C ILE A 97 5.06 13.52 19.21
N ASP A 98 4.63 14.64 18.64
CA ASP A 98 4.64 15.94 19.32
C ASP A 98 3.51 16.02 20.34
N SER A 99 3.82 15.85 21.64
CA SER A 99 2.85 15.85 22.76
C SER A 99 2.05 17.14 22.91
N SER A 100 2.61 18.27 22.44
CA SER A 100 1.98 19.59 22.43
C SER A 100 0.99 19.80 21.28
N SER A 101 1.02 18.94 20.25
CA SER A 101 0.11 19.02 19.12
C SER A 101 -1.34 18.84 19.58
N VAL A 102 -2.24 19.68 19.06
CA VAL A 102 -3.69 19.52 19.29
C VAL A 102 -4.15 18.15 18.82
N ASN A 103 -3.46 17.55 17.85
CA ASN A 103 -3.73 16.22 17.30
C ASN A 103 -2.97 15.08 17.98
N ASN A 104 -2.17 15.38 19.01
CA ASN A 104 -1.39 14.34 19.66
C ASN A 104 -2.31 13.23 20.17
N TYR A 105 -1.95 12.00 19.81
CA TYR A 105 -2.64 10.79 20.24
C TYR A 105 -2.91 10.75 21.75
N ASN A 106 -1.93 11.08 22.59
CA ASN A 106 -2.04 10.99 24.05
C ASN A 106 -3.10 11.96 24.60
N LYS A 107 -3.31 13.09 23.93
CA LYS A 107 -4.28 14.11 24.34
C LYS A 107 -5.70 13.79 23.88
N ASN A 108 -5.86 13.37 22.62
CA ASN A 108 -7.18 13.17 22.03
C ASN A 108 -7.66 11.72 22.03
N LYS A 109 -6.81 10.75 22.39
CA LYS A 109 -7.11 9.30 22.34
C LYS A 109 -7.68 8.87 20.99
N TRP A 110 -7.19 9.45 19.90
CA TRP A 110 -7.71 9.28 18.52
C TRP A 110 -9.18 9.72 18.31
N LYS A 111 -9.78 10.53 19.18
CA LYS A 111 -11.09 11.15 18.92
C LYS A 111 -10.92 12.36 18.01
N MET A 112 -11.38 12.28 16.76
CA MET A 112 -11.31 13.39 15.81
C MET A 112 -12.68 14.05 15.62
N ASN A 113 -12.69 15.36 15.38
CA ASN A 113 -13.91 16.13 15.14
C ASN A 113 -14.28 16.05 13.65
N VAL A 114 -15.16 15.13 13.29
CA VAL A 114 -15.80 15.13 11.96
C VAL A 114 -17.02 16.06 11.97
N SER A 115 -17.26 16.73 10.84
CA SER A 115 -18.48 17.53 10.65
C SER A 115 -19.73 16.66 10.86
N LYS A 116 -20.73 17.19 11.56
CA LYS A 116 -22.00 16.48 11.83
C LYS A 116 -22.73 16.03 10.56
N ASN A 117 -22.51 16.73 9.44
CA ASN A 117 -23.15 16.44 8.15
C ASN A 117 -22.39 15.37 7.34
N ASN A 118 -21.30 14.84 7.88
CA ASN A 118 -20.51 13.81 7.23
C ASN A 118 -21.13 12.42 7.49
N GLN A 119 -21.25 11.58 6.46
CA GLN A 119 -21.81 10.21 6.57
C GLN A 119 -21.10 9.36 7.64
N ASN A 120 -19.80 9.61 7.90
CA ASN A 120 -19.04 8.92 8.96
C ASN A 120 -19.25 9.50 10.36
N ALA A 121 -19.82 10.70 10.51
CA ALA A 121 -20.32 11.18 11.81
C ALA A 121 -21.55 10.36 12.27
N ILE A 122 -22.27 9.75 11.32
CA ILE A 122 -23.44 8.90 11.54
C ILE A 122 -23.01 7.45 11.81
N VAL A 123 -21.89 6.99 11.22
CA VAL A 123 -21.35 5.63 11.36
C VAL A 123 -20.06 5.64 12.21
N ASN A 124 -20.21 5.57 13.53
CA ASN A 124 -19.10 5.59 14.52
C ASN A 124 -18.34 6.91 14.67
N GLY A 125 -18.85 7.98 14.09
CA GLY A 125 -18.89 9.30 14.70
C GLY A 125 -17.62 10.13 14.70
N ARG A 126 -16.42 9.54 14.77
CA ARG A 126 -15.15 10.26 15.00
C ARG A 126 -13.89 9.49 14.56
N GLU A 127 -13.97 8.17 14.39
CA GLU A 127 -12.77 7.33 14.33
C GLU A 127 -12.78 6.27 13.22
N HIS A 128 -13.85 6.16 12.41
CA HIS A 128 -14.02 5.05 11.46
C HIS A 128 -12.83 4.87 10.52
N LEU A 129 -12.39 5.93 9.83
CA LEU A 129 -11.24 5.86 8.92
C LEU A 129 -9.91 5.56 9.64
N ILE A 130 -9.79 5.95 10.91
CA ILE A 130 -8.63 5.64 11.76
C ILE A 130 -8.66 4.16 12.15
N SER A 131 -9.85 3.62 12.42
CA SER A 131 -10.07 2.23 12.79
C SER A 131 -9.79 1.25 11.65
N GLU A 132 -9.80 1.71 10.40
CA GLU A 132 -9.46 0.87 9.24
C GLU A 132 -7.95 0.72 9.02
N GLY A 133 -7.13 1.50 9.75
CA GLY A 133 -5.68 1.35 9.74
C GLY A 133 -4.97 1.86 8.48
N TYR A 134 -5.65 2.59 7.58
CA TYR A 134 -5.07 2.91 6.27
C TYR A 134 -3.75 3.67 6.32
N PHE A 135 -3.63 4.57 7.28
CA PHE A 135 -2.51 5.47 7.43
C PHE A 135 -1.30 4.82 8.11
N PHE A 136 -1.55 3.99 9.13
CA PHE A 136 -0.51 3.43 9.99
C PHE A 136 0.41 2.46 9.27
N ARG A 137 -0.07 1.70 8.28
CA ARG A 137 0.77 0.76 7.54
C ARG A 137 1.95 1.44 6.82
N TYR A 138 1.74 2.66 6.32
CA TYR A 138 2.77 3.42 5.60
C TYR A 138 3.76 4.09 6.55
N ILE A 139 3.32 4.38 7.78
CA ILE A 139 4.23 4.79 8.85
C ILE A 139 5.08 3.61 9.31
N GLY A 140 4.52 2.40 9.36
CA GLY A 140 5.29 1.18 9.61
C GLY A 140 6.39 0.99 8.56
N GLU A 141 6.06 1.15 7.28
CA GLU A 141 7.04 1.12 6.17
C GLU A 141 8.08 2.24 6.29
N PHE A 142 7.66 3.46 6.63
CA PHE A 142 8.57 4.57 6.87
C PHE A 142 9.55 4.27 8.02
N LEU A 143 9.04 3.74 9.16
CA LEU A 143 9.86 3.33 10.30
C LEU A 143 10.88 2.27 9.88
N ASP A 144 10.47 1.33 9.04
CA ASP A 144 11.35 0.28 8.55
C ASP A 144 12.50 0.84 7.72
N ILE A 145 12.16 1.70 6.75
CA ILE A 145 13.11 2.38 5.87
C ILE A 145 14.13 3.17 6.69
N ILE A 146 13.68 4.02 7.62
CA ILE A 146 14.60 4.87 8.40
C ILE A 146 15.47 4.03 9.35
N SER A 147 14.96 2.90 9.84
CA SER A 147 15.71 2.00 10.74
C SER A 147 16.81 1.25 9.98
N GLU A 148 16.49 0.68 8.82
CA GLU A 148 17.46 -0.06 7.99
C GLU A 148 18.59 0.83 7.45
N ASN A 149 18.31 2.13 7.30
CA ASN A 149 19.27 3.11 6.78
C ASN A 149 19.93 3.97 7.87
N ASN A 150 19.64 3.72 9.16
CA ASN A 150 20.13 4.53 10.30
C ASN A 150 19.81 6.04 10.18
N ILE A 151 18.65 6.36 9.62
CA ILE A 151 18.16 7.73 9.43
C ILE A 151 17.21 8.08 10.59
N PHE A 152 17.22 9.35 11.03
CA PHE A 152 16.27 9.87 12.04
C PHE A 152 16.19 9.02 13.32
N ILE A 153 17.32 8.48 13.77
CA ILE A 153 17.42 7.56 14.92
C ILE A 153 16.69 8.10 16.15
N GLN A 154 16.80 9.40 16.40
CA GLN A 154 16.16 10.08 17.53
C GLN A 154 14.62 10.04 17.51
N TYR A 155 13.99 9.79 16.36
CA TYR A 155 12.53 9.73 16.20
C TYR A 155 11.98 8.30 16.14
N GLN A 156 12.81 7.30 15.84
CA GLN A 156 12.38 5.92 15.61
C GLN A 156 11.58 5.35 16.80
N SER A 157 12.08 5.53 18.03
CA SER A 157 11.39 5.06 19.25
C SER A 157 10.01 5.71 19.44
N SER A 158 9.88 7.01 19.14
CA SER A 158 8.60 7.73 19.26
C SER A 158 7.61 7.28 18.20
N ILE A 159 8.07 7.06 16.96
CA ILE A 159 7.24 6.54 15.86
C ILE A 159 6.73 5.13 16.21
N CYS A 160 7.63 4.25 16.64
CA CYS A 160 7.28 2.89 17.08
C CYS A 160 6.26 2.93 18.22
N SER A 161 6.50 3.76 19.24
CA SER A 161 5.56 3.94 20.36
C SER A 161 4.18 4.42 19.88
N GLY A 162 4.12 5.34 18.93
CA GLY A 162 2.88 5.81 18.31
C GLY A 162 2.12 4.69 17.59
N LEU A 163 2.82 3.81 16.87
CA LEU A 163 2.23 2.63 16.22
C LEU A 163 1.72 1.60 17.26
N ILE A 164 2.52 1.27 18.27
CA ILE A 164 2.14 0.37 19.38
C ILE A 164 0.85 0.86 20.03
N ASN A 165 0.80 2.14 20.35
CA ASN A 165 -0.35 2.78 20.96
C ASN A 165 -1.60 2.73 20.09
N SER A 166 -1.43 2.94 18.77
CA SER A 166 -2.53 2.90 17.81
C SER A 166 -3.12 1.50 17.68
N PHE A 167 -2.27 0.48 17.54
CA PHE A 167 -2.70 -0.92 17.52
C PHE A 167 -3.36 -1.33 18.84
N SER A 168 -2.72 -1.01 19.97
CA SER A 168 -3.19 -1.38 21.31
C SER A 168 -4.54 -0.75 21.64
N LYS A 169 -4.79 0.51 21.26
CA LYS A 169 -6.11 1.13 21.43
C LYS A 169 -7.23 0.27 20.84
N TRP A 170 -7.08 -0.14 19.58
CA TRP A 170 -8.11 -0.91 18.89
C TRP A 170 -8.20 -2.33 19.43
N LYS A 171 -7.06 -2.92 19.81
CA LYS A 171 -7.02 -4.22 20.49
C LYS A 171 -7.80 -4.16 21.80
N ASP A 172 -7.47 -3.23 22.68
CA ASP A 172 -8.09 -3.10 24.00
C ASP A 172 -9.60 -2.81 23.89
N LYS A 173 -9.99 -1.93 22.97
CA LYS A 173 -11.40 -1.67 22.67
C LYS A 173 -12.11 -2.94 22.19
N SER A 174 -11.44 -3.71 21.33
CA SER A 174 -11.96 -4.98 20.81
C SER A 174 -12.12 -6.02 21.91
N PHE A 175 -11.11 -6.20 22.77
CA PHE A 175 -11.15 -7.16 23.87
C PHE A 175 -12.17 -6.75 24.94
N LYS A 176 -12.33 -5.46 25.22
CA LYS A 176 -13.38 -4.98 26.13
C LYS A 176 -14.78 -5.29 25.60
N GLN A 177 -15.00 -5.14 24.30
CA GLN A 177 -16.33 -5.30 23.69
C GLN A 177 -16.66 -6.75 23.30
N TYR A 178 -15.67 -7.47 22.79
CA TYR A 178 -15.82 -8.79 22.18
C TYR A 178 -14.93 -9.85 22.81
N GLY A 179 -13.90 -9.49 23.57
CA GLY A 179 -12.94 -10.47 24.14
C GLY A 179 -12.07 -11.17 23.09
N ASP A 180 -11.91 -10.58 21.91
CA ASP A 180 -11.00 -11.01 20.84
C ASP A 180 -10.62 -9.81 19.94
N TYR A 181 -9.95 -10.06 18.82
CA TYR A 181 -9.50 -9.05 17.84
C TYR A 181 -10.59 -8.57 16.85
N SER A 182 -11.87 -8.82 17.13
CA SER A 182 -13.01 -8.48 16.27
C SER A 182 -12.96 -7.10 15.60
N LEU A 183 -12.59 -6.02 16.31
CA LEU A 183 -12.57 -4.67 15.73
C LEU A 183 -11.42 -4.45 14.76
N LEU A 184 -10.30 -5.15 14.89
CA LEU A 184 -9.18 -5.05 13.95
C LEU A 184 -9.46 -5.86 12.67
N PHE A 185 -10.13 -7.01 12.79
CA PHE A 185 -10.55 -7.76 11.61
C PHE A 185 -11.70 -7.09 10.88
N HIS A 186 -12.63 -6.50 11.64
CA HIS A 186 -13.88 -5.96 11.14
C HIS A 186 -14.64 -6.99 10.27
N GLN A 187 -15.55 -6.52 9.42
CA GLN A 187 -16.28 -7.38 8.48
C GLN A 187 -15.55 -7.61 7.16
N ARG A 188 -14.50 -6.83 6.87
CA ARG A 188 -13.87 -6.78 5.55
C ARG A 188 -12.39 -7.14 5.63
N LEU A 189 -11.96 -8.00 4.71
CA LEU A 189 -10.61 -8.55 4.64
C LEU A 189 -9.54 -7.47 4.50
N HIS A 190 -9.80 -6.39 3.75
CA HIS A 190 -8.85 -5.29 3.57
C HIS A 190 -8.55 -4.51 4.86
N ILE A 191 -9.51 -4.43 5.80
CA ILE A 191 -9.30 -3.79 7.10
C ILE A 191 -8.36 -4.65 7.95
N GLY A 192 -8.60 -5.97 7.98
CA GLY A 192 -7.68 -6.93 8.59
C GLY A 192 -6.29 -6.85 7.98
N ALA A 193 -6.19 -6.74 6.65
CA ALA A 193 -4.91 -6.63 5.94
C ALA A 193 -4.11 -5.40 6.39
N ASN A 194 -4.76 -4.23 6.53
CA ASN A 194 -4.11 -3.01 7.00
C ASN A 194 -3.50 -3.18 8.39
N TRP A 195 -4.26 -3.74 9.33
CA TRP A 195 -3.76 -3.99 10.68
C TRP A 195 -2.72 -5.10 10.73
N ALA A 196 -2.79 -6.08 9.82
CA ALA A 196 -1.82 -7.17 9.76
C ALA A 196 -0.46 -6.64 9.26
N ILE A 197 -0.44 -5.68 8.32
CA ILE A 197 0.79 -4.97 7.94
C ILE A 197 1.37 -4.22 9.15
N VAL A 198 0.54 -3.49 9.91
CA VAL A 198 1.01 -2.80 11.12
C VAL A 198 1.58 -3.80 12.13
N ALA A 199 0.92 -4.94 12.33
CA ALA A 199 1.38 -5.99 13.22
C ALA A 199 2.71 -6.61 12.74
N LEU A 200 2.93 -6.77 11.42
CA LEU A 200 4.20 -7.26 10.89
C LEU A 200 5.37 -6.33 11.26
N TYR A 201 5.21 -5.02 11.05
CA TYR A 201 6.23 -4.05 11.46
C TYR A 201 6.41 -4.01 12.98
N LEU A 202 5.32 -4.02 13.76
CA LEU A 202 5.41 -4.04 15.21
C LEU A 202 6.08 -5.32 15.73
N ASN A 203 5.88 -6.46 15.07
CA ASN A 203 6.59 -7.69 15.41
C ASN A 203 8.11 -7.60 15.17
N LYS A 204 8.55 -6.78 14.19
CA LYS A 204 9.97 -6.49 13.95
C LYS A 204 10.56 -5.54 15.00
N PHE A 205 9.79 -4.54 15.45
CA PHE A 205 10.30 -3.43 16.27
C PHE A 205 9.93 -3.47 17.77
N ASP A 206 8.92 -4.25 18.17
CA ASP A 206 8.46 -4.41 19.55
C ASP A 206 8.47 -5.88 19.97
N SER A 207 9.63 -6.32 20.46
CA SER A 207 9.83 -7.69 20.93
C SER A 207 8.99 -8.03 22.17
N LYS A 208 8.59 -7.03 22.98
CA LYS A 208 7.84 -7.24 24.21
C LYS A 208 6.44 -7.80 23.94
N ASN A 209 5.79 -7.34 22.87
CA ASN A 209 4.43 -7.76 22.51
C ASN A 209 4.39 -8.65 21.25
N SER A 210 5.53 -9.15 20.78
CA SER A 210 5.66 -10.00 19.58
C SER A 210 4.64 -11.14 19.52
N LYS A 211 4.37 -11.82 20.64
CA LYS A 211 3.39 -12.91 20.70
C LYS A 211 1.97 -12.46 20.33
N ASP A 212 1.55 -11.26 20.75
CA ASP A 212 0.23 -10.73 20.44
C ASP A 212 0.12 -10.39 18.95
N TYR A 213 1.15 -9.75 18.40
CA TYR A 213 1.20 -9.42 16.97
C TYR A 213 1.18 -10.67 16.11
N MET A 214 2.00 -11.67 16.43
CA MET A 214 2.03 -12.95 15.71
C MET A 214 0.70 -13.70 15.84
N THR A 215 0.04 -13.63 16.99
CA THR A 215 -1.30 -14.21 17.17
C THR A 215 -2.30 -13.59 16.20
N PHE A 216 -2.32 -12.25 16.12
CA PHE A 216 -3.20 -11.53 15.19
C PHE A 216 -2.87 -11.86 13.73
N ILE A 217 -1.57 -11.83 13.36
CA ILE A 217 -1.07 -12.18 12.01
C ILE A 217 -1.48 -13.59 11.61
N ASN A 218 -1.26 -14.59 12.47
CA ASN A 218 -1.58 -15.98 12.16
C ASN A 218 -3.09 -16.21 11.98
N ILE A 219 -3.93 -15.53 12.77
CA ILE A 219 -5.37 -15.57 12.57
C ILE A 219 -5.72 -14.95 11.21
N PHE A 220 -5.16 -13.78 10.89
CA PHE A 220 -5.40 -13.13 9.59
C PHE A 220 -4.95 -14.02 8.43
N ASP A 221 -3.76 -14.60 8.50
CA ASP A 221 -3.17 -15.46 7.47
C ASP A 221 -4.04 -16.67 7.18
N ASN A 222 -4.51 -17.36 8.22
CA ASN A 222 -5.41 -18.50 8.07
C ASN A 222 -6.69 -18.12 7.31
N GLN A 223 -7.26 -16.94 7.61
CA GLN A 223 -8.45 -16.48 6.92
C GLN A 223 -8.19 -16.03 5.50
N LEU A 224 -7.06 -15.36 5.25
CA LEU A 224 -6.67 -14.91 3.93
C LEU A 224 -6.36 -16.11 3.00
N GLU A 225 -5.67 -17.13 3.51
CA GLU A 225 -5.41 -18.36 2.77
C GLU A 225 -6.70 -19.03 2.31
N LYS A 226 -7.68 -19.16 3.22
CA LYS A 226 -9.02 -19.68 2.91
C LYS A 226 -9.80 -18.78 1.93
N ALA A 227 -9.59 -17.46 1.99
CA ALA A 227 -10.28 -16.50 1.13
C ALA A 227 -9.74 -16.51 -0.31
N LEU A 228 -8.43 -16.73 -0.48
CA LEU A 228 -7.77 -16.79 -1.78
C LEU A 228 -8.12 -18.07 -2.51
N GLN A 229 -8.94 -17.96 -3.55
CA GLN A 229 -9.32 -19.07 -4.40
C GLN A 229 -8.46 -19.09 -5.65
N LEU A 230 -7.69 -20.17 -5.83
CA LEU A 230 -6.99 -20.42 -7.07
C LEU A 230 -8.00 -20.87 -8.15
N LYS A 231 -7.99 -20.19 -9.28
CA LYS A 231 -8.80 -20.49 -10.47
C LYS A 231 -7.88 -20.68 -11.67
N GLU A 232 -8.41 -21.27 -12.74
CA GLU A 232 -7.70 -21.47 -13.98
C GLU A 232 -8.59 -21.10 -15.16
N GLU A 233 -8.04 -20.37 -16.13
CA GLU A 233 -8.70 -20.03 -17.39
C GLU A 233 -7.64 -20.06 -18.50
N ASN A 234 -7.93 -20.78 -19.59
CA ASN A 234 -7.01 -20.92 -20.72
C ASN A 234 -5.59 -21.38 -20.31
N GLY A 235 -5.50 -22.29 -19.34
CA GLY A 235 -4.23 -22.80 -18.81
C GLY A 235 -3.45 -21.83 -17.93
N GLN A 236 -4.00 -20.65 -17.63
CA GLN A 236 -3.39 -19.66 -16.75
C GLN A 236 -4.10 -19.64 -15.40
N LYS A 237 -3.32 -19.87 -14.33
CA LYS A 237 -3.81 -19.83 -12.96
C LYS A 237 -3.80 -18.40 -12.41
N PHE A 238 -4.85 -18.02 -11.68
CA PHE A 238 -5.00 -16.71 -11.06
C PHE A 238 -5.78 -16.81 -9.74
N TYR A 239 -5.65 -15.80 -8.88
CA TYR A 239 -6.41 -15.73 -7.63
C TYR A 239 -7.65 -14.86 -7.77
N VAL A 240 -8.75 -15.29 -7.17
CA VAL A 240 -9.91 -14.44 -6.86
C VAL A 240 -10.24 -14.59 -5.39
N TRP A 241 -10.83 -13.58 -4.78
CA TRP A 241 -11.21 -13.66 -3.38
C TRP A 241 -12.37 -12.73 -3.05
N SER A 242 -12.91 -12.95 -1.86
CA SER A 242 -14.03 -12.20 -1.31
C SER A 242 -13.55 -11.08 -0.40
N SER A 243 -14.27 -9.96 -0.38
CA SER A 243 -14.04 -8.89 0.60
C SER A 243 -14.50 -9.27 2.00
N SER A 244 -15.44 -10.21 2.13
CA SER A 244 -15.82 -10.83 3.41
C SER A 244 -14.88 -12.00 3.74
N TYR A 245 -14.63 -12.24 5.02
CA TYR A 245 -13.93 -13.46 5.47
C TYR A 245 -14.74 -14.73 5.13
N PRO A 246 -14.07 -15.87 4.86
CA PRO A 246 -14.75 -17.10 4.47
C PRO A 246 -15.57 -17.73 5.60
N GLU A 247 -15.22 -17.45 6.87
CA GLU A 247 -15.91 -17.97 8.05
C GLU A 247 -16.13 -16.88 9.11
N LYS A 248 -17.09 -17.11 9.99
CA LYS A 248 -17.36 -16.25 11.16
C LYS A 248 -16.43 -16.61 12.32
N PHE A 249 -15.13 -16.38 12.16
CA PHE A 249 -14.13 -16.84 13.13
C PHE A 249 -14.10 -16.01 14.43
N CYS A 250 -14.38 -14.70 14.37
CA CYS A 250 -14.42 -13.81 15.55
C CYS A 250 -15.84 -13.47 16.02
N LYS A 251 -15.99 -12.98 17.26
CA LYS A 251 -17.31 -12.73 17.88
C LYS A 251 -18.13 -11.67 17.15
N ALA A 252 -17.53 -10.61 16.63
CA ALA A 252 -18.26 -9.62 15.85
C ALA A 252 -18.87 -10.21 14.57
N LEU A 253 -18.13 -11.08 13.86
CA LEU A 253 -18.65 -11.75 12.67
C LEU A 253 -19.76 -12.75 13.01
N LYS A 254 -19.62 -13.48 14.12
CA LYS A 254 -20.65 -14.41 14.62
C LYS A 254 -22.01 -13.74 14.84
N ASN A 255 -22.00 -12.47 15.25
CA ASN A 255 -23.20 -11.69 15.54
C ASN A 255 -23.91 -11.12 14.29
N ILE A 256 -23.35 -11.28 13.08
CA ILE A 256 -23.97 -10.77 11.84
C ILE A 256 -25.02 -11.76 11.35
N LYS A 257 -26.31 -11.36 11.37
CA LYS A 257 -27.43 -12.24 10.98
C LYS A 257 -27.33 -12.70 9.51
N ASN A 258 -27.13 -11.77 8.58
CA ASN A 258 -27.10 -12.04 7.14
C ASN A 258 -25.67 -11.90 6.59
N TYR A 259 -24.76 -12.71 7.12
CA TYR A 259 -23.37 -12.68 6.67
C TYR A 259 -23.28 -13.29 5.28
N SER A 260 -22.98 -12.46 4.29
CA SER A 260 -22.84 -12.87 2.90
C SER A 260 -21.44 -12.60 2.38
N THR A 261 -21.03 -13.48 1.48
CA THR A 261 -19.79 -13.36 0.73
C THR A 261 -19.97 -12.31 -0.36
N LEU A 262 -19.20 -11.23 -0.29
CA LEU A 262 -19.11 -10.25 -1.38
C LEU A 262 -17.77 -10.42 -2.06
N ILE A 263 -17.75 -10.34 -3.39
CA ILE A 263 -16.50 -10.34 -4.14
C ILE A 263 -15.67 -9.11 -3.75
N GLN A 264 -14.35 -9.25 -3.79
CA GLN A 264 -13.44 -8.15 -3.54
C GLN A 264 -13.45 -7.18 -4.72
N ASP A 265 -13.76 -5.90 -4.45
CA ASP A 265 -13.53 -4.82 -5.39
C ASP A 265 -12.02 -4.52 -5.53
N VAL A 266 -11.61 -4.00 -6.69
CA VAL A 266 -10.21 -3.73 -7.02
C VAL A 266 -9.59 -2.68 -6.10
N SER A 267 -10.36 -1.66 -5.71
CA SER A 267 -9.91 -0.54 -4.89
C SER A 267 -9.45 -0.99 -3.50
N HIS A 268 -10.20 -1.86 -2.83
CA HIS A 268 -9.79 -2.39 -1.53
C HIS A 268 -8.90 -3.64 -1.67
N GLY A 269 -8.94 -4.33 -2.82
CA GLY A 269 -8.03 -5.42 -3.15
C GLY A 269 -6.55 -5.01 -3.10
N ASN A 270 -6.25 -3.74 -3.37
CA ASN A 270 -4.92 -3.12 -3.18
C ASN A 270 -4.27 -3.49 -1.85
N HIS A 271 -5.03 -3.45 -0.75
CA HIS A 271 -4.51 -3.64 0.61
C HIS A 271 -4.18 -5.10 0.92
N VAL A 272 -4.96 -6.03 0.36
CA VAL A 272 -4.70 -7.47 0.48
C VAL A 272 -3.43 -7.85 -0.27
N VAL A 273 -3.27 -7.33 -1.49
CA VAL A 273 -2.06 -7.55 -2.30
C VAL A 273 -0.84 -6.96 -1.62
N LEU A 274 -0.94 -5.73 -1.09
CA LEU A 274 0.12 -5.10 -0.33
C LEU A 274 0.53 -5.93 0.90
N TYR A 275 -0.45 -6.51 1.62
CA TYR A 275 -0.15 -7.37 2.76
C TYR A 275 0.68 -8.59 2.36
N LEU A 276 0.34 -9.25 1.25
CA LEU A 276 1.10 -10.40 0.76
C LEU A 276 2.53 -9.99 0.37
N LEU A 277 2.69 -8.85 -0.31
CA LEU A 277 4.00 -8.29 -0.65
C LEU A 277 4.83 -8.02 0.61
N LYS A 278 4.26 -7.33 1.61
CA LYS A 278 4.95 -7.03 2.87
C LYS A 278 5.20 -8.26 3.73
N SER A 279 4.33 -9.26 3.68
CA SER A 279 4.56 -10.56 4.31
C SER A 279 5.80 -11.24 3.74
N LYS A 280 5.99 -11.21 2.41
CA LYS A 280 7.20 -11.75 1.77
C LYS A 280 8.45 -10.94 2.14
N GLU A 281 8.38 -9.61 2.08
CA GLU A 281 9.48 -8.69 2.40
C GLU A 281 9.96 -8.88 3.85
N LEU A 282 9.02 -8.99 4.80
CA LEU A 282 9.29 -9.17 6.23
C LEU A 282 9.43 -10.64 6.64
N LYS A 283 9.56 -11.56 5.67
CA LYS A 283 9.82 -13.00 5.88
C LYS A 283 8.78 -13.69 6.78
N ASN A 284 7.50 -13.33 6.64
CA ASN A 284 6.40 -14.07 7.26
C ASN A 284 6.34 -15.48 6.64
N ARG A 285 6.58 -16.49 7.49
CA ARG A 285 6.74 -17.89 7.07
C ARG A 285 5.51 -18.46 6.36
N ASN A 286 4.31 -17.99 6.71
CA ASN A 286 3.05 -18.46 6.15
C ASN A 286 2.91 -18.14 4.65
N TRP A 287 3.69 -17.20 4.11
CA TRP A 287 3.61 -16.75 2.71
C TRP A 287 4.90 -16.93 1.91
N THR A 288 5.87 -17.68 2.43
CA THR A 288 7.20 -17.86 1.78
C THR A 288 7.08 -18.44 0.37
N GLU A 289 6.23 -19.46 0.21
CA GLU A 289 6.00 -20.17 -1.05
C GLU A 289 4.84 -19.58 -1.87
N PHE A 290 4.34 -18.40 -1.50
CA PHE A 290 3.20 -17.79 -2.18
C PHE A 290 3.58 -17.40 -3.62
N ASN A 291 2.83 -17.92 -4.60
CA ASN A 291 3.11 -17.65 -6.00
C ASN A 291 2.45 -16.34 -6.47
N PHE A 292 3.21 -15.25 -6.45
CA PHE A 292 2.78 -13.94 -6.92
C PHE A 292 2.45 -13.88 -8.41
N SER A 293 2.92 -14.81 -9.24
CA SER A 293 2.56 -14.85 -10.66
C SER A 293 1.04 -15.01 -10.84
N TYR A 294 0.36 -15.66 -9.89
CA TYR A 294 -1.11 -15.82 -9.95
C TYR A 294 -1.85 -14.52 -9.62
N LEU A 295 -1.32 -13.65 -8.75
CA LEU A 295 -1.88 -12.29 -8.56
C LEU A 295 -1.64 -11.40 -9.78
N ILE A 296 -0.46 -11.52 -10.40
CA ILE A 296 -0.15 -10.84 -11.66
C ILE A 296 -1.13 -11.29 -12.76
N ASN A 297 -1.44 -12.57 -12.83
CA ASN A 297 -2.45 -13.10 -13.75
C ASN A 297 -3.86 -12.58 -13.43
N THR A 298 -4.24 -12.42 -12.15
CA THR A 298 -5.50 -11.75 -11.79
C THR A 298 -5.59 -10.36 -12.41
N LEU A 299 -4.52 -9.56 -12.32
CA LEU A 299 -4.48 -8.25 -12.97
C LEU A 299 -4.64 -8.37 -14.49
N LYS A 300 -3.84 -9.19 -15.15
CA LYS A 300 -3.79 -9.27 -16.62
C LYS A 300 -5.06 -9.87 -17.24
N ILE A 301 -5.62 -10.90 -16.60
CA ILE A 301 -6.73 -11.69 -17.16
C ILE A 301 -8.08 -11.12 -16.74
N LYS A 302 -8.22 -10.71 -15.47
CA LYS A 302 -9.51 -10.34 -14.90
C LYS A 302 -9.73 -8.84 -14.81
N ILE A 303 -8.74 -8.09 -14.34
CA ILE A 303 -8.93 -6.67 -14.01
C ILE A 303 -8.66 -5.76 -15.20
N LEU A 304 -7.46 -5.82 -15.77
CA LEU A 304 -6.95 -4.91 -16.80
C LEU A 304 -7.23 -5.44 -18.21
N LYS A 305 -8.48 -5.39 -18.65
CA LYS A 305 -8.86 -5.76 -20.02
C LYS A 305 -8.55 -4.61 -20.99
N PRO A 306 -8.28 -4.87 -22.28
CA PRO A 306 -7.78 -3.86 -23.23
C PRO A 306 -8.59 -2.55 -23.34
N HIS A 307 -9.91 -2.63 -23.11
CA HIS A 307 -10.83 -1.50 -23.26
C HIS A 307 -11.67 -1.20 -22.01
N ASN A 308 -11.50 -1.96 -20.92
CA ASN A 308 -12.29 -1.76 -19.71
C ASN A 308 -11.56 -2.30 -18.48
N ILE A 309 -11.76 -1.65 -17.33
CA ILE A 309 -11.20 -2.09 -16.05
C ILE A 309 -12.33 -2.61 -15.18
N SER A 310 -12.26 -3.90 -14.85
CA SER A 310 -13.26 -4.55 -13.99
C SER A 310 -13.27 -3.94 -12.60
N ASP A 311 -14.45 -3.82 -11.99
CA ASP A 311 -14.60 -3.29 -10.63
C ASP A 311 -14.19 -4.31 -9.57
N ASN A 312 -14.28 -5.60 -9.89
CA ASN A 312 -14.02 -6.72 -9.00
C ASN A 312 -12.85 -7.58 -9.46
N VAL A 313 -12.18 -8.24 -8.50
CA VAL A 313 -11.00 -9.09 -8.76
C VAL A 313 -11.31 -10.34 -9.58
N ASP A 314 -12.58 -10.75 -9.67
CA ASP A 314 -13.04 -11.85 -10.52
C ASP A 314 -13.33 -11.43 -11.98
N GLY A 315 -13.22 -10.13 -12.27
CA GLY A 315 -13.43 -9.55 -13.59
C GLY A 315 -14.87 -9.11 -13.86
N THR A 316 -15.73 -9.07 -12.84
CA THR A 316 -17.09 -8.52 -12.91
C THR A 316 -17.12 -7.02 -12.66
N PHE A 317 -18.25 -6.38 -13.02
CA PHE A 317 -18.52 -4.96 -12.83
C PHE A 317 -19.60 -4.74 -11.78
N GLU A 318 -19.61 -3.58 -11.12
CA GLU A 318 -20.71 -3.24 -10.22
C GLU A 318 -21.95 -2.80 -11.02
N ASN A 319 -23.10 -3.40 -10.73
CA ASN A 319 -24.37 -3.09 -11.41
C ASN A 319 -24.97 -1.71 -11.03
N ASN A 320 -24.29 -0.94 -10.19
CA ASN A 320 -24.77 0.35 -9.67
C ASN A 320 -24.27 1.57 -10.47
N GLY A 321 -23.57 1.34 -11.59
CA GLY A 321 -23.06 2.38 -12.48
C GLY A 321 -21.81 3.12 -11.95
N LYS A 322 -21.29 2.76 -10.77
CA LYS A 322 -20.04 3.34 -10.25
C LYS A 322 -18.86 2.47 -10.68
N SER A 323 -18.34 2.73 -11.88
CA SER A 323 -17.04 2.16 -12.28
C SER A 323 -15.95 2.71 -11.37
N THR A 324 -15.44 1.86 -10.47
CA THR A 324 -14.38 2.16 -9.50
C THR A 324 -13.15 1.29 -9.67
N GLY A 325 -13.17 0.32 -10.60
CA GLY A 325 -12.06 -0.55 -10.95
C GLY A 325 -10.77 0.20 -11.28
N TRP A 326 -10.87 1.41 -11.82
CA TRP A 326 -9.73 2.28 -12.13
C TRP A 326 -8.93 2.76 -10.90
N LYS A 327 -9.42 2.56 -9.67
CA LYS A 327 -8.72 2.89 -8.41
C LYS A 327 -7.65 1.86 -8.05
N ILE A 328 -6.88 1.43 -9.05
CA ILE A 328 -5.67 0.63 -8.88
C ILE A 328 -4.61 1.51 -8.25
N SER A 329 -3.99 1.00 -7.19
CA SER A 329 -3.05 1.76 -6.37
C SER A 329 -1.96 0.85 -5.78
N ASP A 330 -1.06 1.45 -5.02
CA ASP A 330 -0.03 0.81 -4.18
C ASP A 330 0.23 -0.70 -4.39
N GLY A 331 -0.50 -1.59 -3.71
CA GLY A 331 -0.25 -3.03 -3.75
C GLY A 331 -0.29 -3.63 -5.16
N TRP A 332 -1.27 -3.23 -5.98
CA TRP A 332 -1.32 -3.66 -7.37
C TRP A 332 -0.13 -3.12 -8.18
N TYR A 333 0.22 -1.84 -8.01
CA TYR A 333 1.37 -1.25 -8.71
C TYR A 333 2.71 -1.85 -8.27
N LYS A 334 2.88 -2.18 -6.98
CA LYS A 334 4.11 -2.81 -6.44
C LYS A 334 4.35 -4.21 -7.02
N LEU A 335 3.37 -4.86 -7.67
CA LEU A 335 3.61 -6.09 -8.44
C LEU A 335 4.54 -5.88 -9.65
N ILE A 336 4.76 -4.64 -10.12
CA ILE A 336 5.78 -4.33 -11.15
C ILE A 336 7.18 -4.77 -10.71
N TYR A 337 7.47 -4.76 -9.41
CA TYR A 337 8.75 -5.23 -8.87
C TYR A 337 8.98 -6.73 -9.12
N MET A 338 7.90 -7.48 -9.39
CA MET A 338 7.94 -8.91 -9.69
C MET A 338 7.79 -9.21 -11.18
N ASP A 339 7.00 -8.41 -11.91
CA ASP A 339 6.83 -8.53 -13.36
C ASP A 339 6.72 -7.16 -14.04
N LYS A 340 7.81 -6.75 -14.69
CA LYS A 340 7.91 -5.48 -15.41
C LYS A 340 6.97 -5.38 -16.63
N SER A 341 6.44 -6.50 -17.14
CA SER A 341 5.47 -6.48 -18.25
C SER A 341 4.13 -5.85 -17.85
N LEU A 342 3.86 -5.69 -16.54
CA LEU A 342 2.71 -4.93 -16.05
C LEU A 342 2.80 -3.43 -16.36
N TYR A 343 4.01 -2.89 -16.55
CA TYR A 343 4.22 -1.47 -16.78
C TYR A 343 3.41 -0.89 -17.95
N PRO A 344 3.54 -1.39 -19.20
CA PRO A 344 2.76 -0.88 -20.32
C PRO A 344 1.24 -1.01 -20.11
N ILE A 345 0.79 -2.03 -19.36
CA ILE A 345 -0.63 -2.24 -19.05
C ILE A 345 -1.14 -1.14 -18.11
N PHE A 346 -0.38 -0.83 -17.05
CA PHE A 346 -0.73 0.26 -16.14
C PHE A 346 -0.68 1.62 -16.83
N GLN A 347 0.32 1.88 -17.68
CA GLN A 347 0.34 3.11 -18.47
C GLN A 347 -0.91 3.27 -19.34
N ASN A 348 -1.34 2.20 -20.02
CA ASN A 348 -2.54 2.26 -20.84
C ASN A 348 -3.79 2.53 -20.00
N SER A 349 -3.95 1.81 -18.90
CA SER A 349 -5.02 2.01 -17.91
C SER A 349 -5.10 3.47 -17.44
N LEU A 350 -3.97 4.08 -17.13
CA LEU A 350 -3.91 5.45 -16.66
C LEU A 350 -4.27 6.48 -17.73
N LYS A 351 -3.84 6.25 -18.98
CA LYS A 351 -4.23 7.11 -20.10
C LYS A 351 -5.75 7.11 -20.28
N ILE A 352 -6.40 5.96 -20.17
CA ILE A 352 -7.85 5.83 -20.28
C ILE A 352 -8.56 6.61 -19.16
N HIS A 353 -8.01 6.61 -17.95
CA HIS A 353 -8.62 7.25 -16.77
C HIS A 353 -7.93 8.55 -16.34
N GLN A 354 -7.18 9.20 -17.23
CA GLN A 354 -6.34 10.35 -16.87
C GLN A 354 -7.15 11.47 -16.22
N ASN A 355 -8.36 11.75 -16.71
CA ASN A 355 -9.23 12.79 -16.16
C ASN A 355 -9.67 12.51 -14.70
N ASN A 356 -9.77 11.24 -14.31
CA ASN A 356 -10.14 10.84 -12.95
C ASN A 356 -8.93 10.81 -12.00
N ILE A 357 -7.73 10.65 -12.56
CA ILE A 357 -6.50 10.38 -11.80
C ILE A 357 -5.65 11.64 -11.67
N LYS A 358 -5.70 12.57 -12.64
CA LYS A 358 -4.93 13.80 -12.63
C LYS A 358 -5.22 14.63 -11.37
N ASN A 359 -4.16 15.13 -10.74
CA ASN A 359 -4.16 15.87 -9.48
C ASN A 359 -4.75 15.07 -8.30
N SER A 360 -4.78 13.74 -8.39
CA SER A 360 -5.21 12.87 -7.30
C SER A 360 -4.03 12.16 -6.63
N PHE A 361 -4.26 11.61 -5.45
CA PHE A 361 -3.26 10.79 -4.76
C PHE A 361 -2.88 9.52 -5.54
N LEU A 362 -3.76 9.02 -6.42
CA LEU A 362 -3.47 7.86 -7.26
C LEU A 362 -2.38 8.17 -8.29
N GLU A 363 -2.36 9.40 -8.81
CA GLU A 363 -1.29 9.87 -9.70
C GLU A 363 0.04 9.91 -8.97
N SER A 364 0.08 10.46 -7.74
CA SER A 364 1.30 10.49 -6.93
C SER A 364 1.83 9.07 -6.65
N GLN A 365 0.94 8.14 -6.31
CA GLN A 365 1.34 6.75 -6.07
C GLN A 365 1.88 6.06 -7.31
N PHE A 366 1.20 6.19 -8.44
CA PHE A 366 1.67 5.62 -9.69
C PHE A 366 3.05 6.17 -10.07
N ASN A 367 3.20 7.49 -10.07
CA ASN A 367 4.46 8.14 -10.41
C ASN A 367 5.58 7.69 -9.47
N SER A 368 5.30 7.53 -8.18
CA SER A 368 6.32 7.11 -7.20
C SER A 368 6.82 5.67 -7.33
N ILE A 369 6.01 4.76 -7.88
CA ILE A 369 6.40 3.35 -8.07
C ILE A 369 7.12 3.18 -9.41
N TYR A 370 6.75 4.00 -10.39
CA TYR A 370 7.26 3.89 -11.74
C TYR A 370 8.53 4.71 -12.01
N LEU A 371 8.51 6.01 -11.69
CA LEU A 371 9.66 6.92 -11.83
C LEU A 371 10.69 6.63 -10.79
#